data_AF-A0A539D1T1-F1
#
_entry.id   AF-A0A539D1T1-F1
#
_cell.length_a   1.000
_cell.length_b   1.000
_cell.length_c   1.000
_cell.angle_alpha   90.00
_cell.angle_beta   90.00
_cell.angle_gamma   90.00
#
_symmetry.space_group_name_H-M   'P 1'
#
loop_
_entity.id
_entity.type
_entity.pdbx_description
1 polymer ?
#
loop_
_entity_poly.entity_id
_entity_poly.type
_entity_poly.pdbx_seq_one_letter_code
_entity_poly.pdbx_strand_id
1 'polypeptide(L)'
;MASLKEMRNRIGSVKSTQKITKALNMVAAAKLKRAQDQAESARPYARKMAAVIANLAAGVSGDGAPKLLAGTGKDQKHLIVVATGDKGLAGGFNTNVIRAARERINSLIAAGKDVRIIAVGRKSRDGLTRLYGDKLVKTFEMSDHKVIGLPAAEPIAALIAEEFEGGNADVVTLFYSRFQSVIAQAPTPKQLIPAVVDGDAPPIDLNGATYEYEPSEEEIPDHHRTDRDHRRRRSPLIRPLHRHDLPNGTNR
;
A
#
# COMPACT_ATOMS: atom_id res chain seq x y z
N MET A 1 -25.99 38.78 -31.95
CA MET A 1 -26.92 38.20 -30.94
C MET A 1 -26.77 36.70 -30.99
N ALA A 2 -26.77 36.02 -29.84
CA ALA A 2 -26.71 34.55 -29.84
C ALA A 2 -27.90 33.98 -30.63
N SER A 3 -27.61 33.15 -31.62
CA SER A 3 -28.62 32.59 -32.51
C SER A 3 -29.52 31.60 -31.76
N LEU A 4 -30.81 31.51 -32.10
CA LEU A 4 -31.72 30.46 -31.60
C LEU A 4 -31.11 29.05 -31.77
N LYS A 5 -30.31 28.84 -32.83
CA LYS A 5 -29.57 27.60 -33.08
C LYS A 5 -28.50 27.36 -32.02
N GLU A 6 -27.75 28.40 -31.62
CA GLU A 6 -26.73 28.28 -30.58
C GLU A 6 -27.33 27.96 -29.21
N MET A 7 -28.45 28.60 -28.85
CA MET A 7 -29.17 28.27 -27.61
C MET A 7 -29.66 26.82 -27.60
N ARG A 8 -30.24 26.35 -28.71
CA ARG A 8 -30.69 24.95 -28.84
C ARG A 8 -29.52 23.96 -28.70
N ASN A 9 -28.37 24.27 -29.30
CA ASN A 9 -27.17 23.45 -29.19
C ASN A 9 -26.63 23.41 -27.75
N ARG A 10 -26.60 24.55 -27.04
CA ARG A 10 -26.19 24.61 -25.63
C ARG A 10 -27.12 23.78 -24.73
N ILE A 11 -28.44 23.87 -24.94
CA ILE A 11 -29.41 23.04 -24.20
C ILE A 11 -29.16 21.55 -24.45
N GLY A 12 -28.91 21.16 -25.70
CA GLY A 12 -28.56 19.77 -26.05
C GLY A 12 -27.28 19.30 -25.34
N SER A 13 -26.23 20.12 -25.36
CA SER A 13 -24.95 19.82 -24.68
C SER A 13 -25.13 19.65 -23.17
N VAL A 14 -25.80 20.60 -22.49
CA VAL A 14 -26.05 20.53 -21.04
C VAL A 14 -26.88 19.30 -20.67
N LYS A 15 -27.93 18.98 -21.43
CA LYS A 15 -28.74 17.77 -21.21
C LYS A 15 -27.91 16.48 -21.37
N SER A 16 -27.01 16.44 -22.34
CA SER A 16 -26.10 15.30 -22.53
C SER A 16 -25.15 15.16 -21.35
N THR A 17 -24.48 16.25 -20.95
CA THR A 17 -23.58 16.27 -19.78
C THR A 17 -24.31 15.86 -18.50
N GLN A 18 -25.56 16.31 -18.29
CA GLN A 18 -26.39 15.93 -17.15
C GLN A 18 -26.67 14.41 -17.10
N LYS A 19 -26.95 13.78 -18.24
CA LYS A 19 -27.16 12.32 -18.30
C LYS A 19 -25.88 11.57 -17.94
N ILE A 20 -24.74 12.02 -18.48
CA ILE A 20 -23.42 11.43 -18.22
C ILE A 20 -23.08 11.54 -16.73
N THR A 21 -23.21 12.72 -16.13
CA THR A 21 -22.90 12.92 -14.71
C THR A 21 -23.84 12.15 -13.80
N LYS A 22 -25.14 12.03 -14.16
CA LYS A 22 -26.09 11.18 -13.42
C LYS A 22 -25.68 9.71 -13.44
N ALA A 23 -25.30 9.19 -14.60
CA ALA A 23 -24.80 7.82 -14.73
C ALA A 23 -23.50 7.61 -13.95
N LEU A 24 -22.55 8.55 -14.06
CA LEU A 24 -21.30 8.50 -13.30
C LEU A 24 -21.52 8.50 -11.79
N ASN A 25 -22.49 9.29 -11.29
CA ASN A 25 -22.84 9.30 -9.87
C ASN A 25 -23.34 7.92 -9.40
N MET A 26 -24.21 7.27 -10.17
CA MET A 26 -24.69 5.92 -9.86
C MET A 26 -23.55 4.89 -9.85
N VAL A 27 -22.63 4.97 -10.82
CA VAL A 27 -21.44 4.10 -10.87
C VAL A 27 -20.51 4.36 -9.69
N ALA A 28 -20.29 5.62 -9.33
CA ALA A 28 -19.46 6.01 -8.19
C ALA A 28 -20.05 5.52 -6.86
N ALA A 29 -21.37 5.66 -6.67
CA ALA A 29 -22.07 5.17 -5.48
C ALA A 29 -21.92 3.64 -5.33
N ALA A 30 -22.08 2.89 -6.42
CA ALA A 30 -21.88 1.44 -6.40
C ALA A 30 -20.43 1.04 -6.08
N LYS A 31 -19.44 1.80 -6.56
CA LYS A 31 -18.02 1.58 -6.23
C LYS A 31 -17.70 1.93 -4.79
N LEU A 32 -18.24 3.02 -4.27
CA LEU A 32 -18.07 3.43 -2.88
C LEU A 32 -18.59 2.36 -1.94
N LYS A 33 -19.79 1.82 -2.19
CA LYS A 33 -20.37 0.72 -1.40
C LYS A 33 -19.43 -0.49 -1.35
N ARG A 34 -18.97 -0.96 -2.52
CA ARG A 34 -18.01 -2.09 -2.59
C ARG A 34 -16.71 -1.81 -1.81
N ALA A 35 -16.19 -0.59 -1.90
CA ALA A 35 -14.99 -0.21 -1.17
C ALA A 35 -15.21 -0.15 0.35
N GLN A 36 -16.39 0.29 0.80
CA GLN A 36 -16.78 0.25 2.21
C GLN A 36 -16.88 -1.19 2.71
N ASP A 37 -17.59 -2.06 1.99
CA ASP A 37 -17.74 -3.48 2.35
C ASP A 37 -16.36 -4.18 2.47
N GLN A 38 -15.42 -3.85 1.57
CA GLN A 38 -14.05 -4.35 1.63
C GLN A 38 -13.27 -3.80 2.83
N ALA A 39 -13.41 -2.51 3.14
CA ALA A 39 -12.76 -1.91 4.30
C ALA A 39 -13.31 -2.46 5.63
N GLU A 40 -14.62 -2.69 5.71
CA GLU A 40 -15.27 -3.28 6.87
C GLU A 40 -14.85 -4.72 7.11
N SER A 41 -14.74 -5.53 6.05
CA SER A 41 -14.25 -6.91 6.16
C SER A 41 -12.76 -6.99 6.53
N ALA A 42 -11.96 -5.99 6.16
CA ALA A 42 -10.53 -5.92 6.51
C ALA A 42 -10.27 -5.39 7.94
N ARG A 43 -11.21 -4.65 8.55
CA ARG A 43 -11.05 -4.04 9.88
C ARG A 43 -10.69 -5.04 10.99
N PRO A 44 -11.36 -6.21 11.13
CA PRO A 44 -11.02 -7.18 12.15
C PRO A 44 -9.57 -7.70 12.03
N TYR A 45 -9.12 -7.96 10.81
CA TYR A 45 -7.74 -8.37 10.54
C TYR A 45 -6.75 -7.29 10.96
N ALA A 46 -6.98 -6.04 10.52
CA ALA A 46 -6.11 -4.91 10.86
C ALA A 46 -6.03 -4.66 12.38
N ARG A 47 -7.15 -4.79 13.11
CA ARG A 47 -7.18 -4.65 14.58
C ARG A 47 -6.40 -5.76 15.27
N LYS A 48 -6.58 -7.01 14.85
CA LYS A 48 -5.82 -8.15 15.42
C LYS A 48 -4.33 -8.00 15.16
N MET A 49 -3.93 -7.60 13.95
CA MET A 49 -2.52 -7.35 13.62
C MET A 49 -1.94 -6.19 14.44
N ALA A 50 -2.69 -5.09 14.60
CA ALA A 50 -2.26 -3.99 15.46
C ALA A 50 -2.04 -4.44 16.91
N ALA A 51 -2.91 -5.30 17.45
CA ALA A 51 -2.76 -5.83 18.80
C ALA A 51 -1.55 -6.77 18.94
N VAL A 52 -1.31 -7.64 17.95
CA VAL A 52 -0.10 -8.50 17.93
C VAL A 52 1.17 -7.65 17.87
N ILE A 53 1.21 -6.62 17.03
CA ILE A 53 2.34 -5.70 16.92
C ILE A 53 2.53 -4.92 18.23
N ALA A 54 1.46 -4.46 18.87
CA ALA A 54 1.52 -3.76 20.15
C ALA A 54 2.08 -4.66 21.27
N ASN A 55 1.67 -5.92 21.31
CA ASN A 55 2.18 -6.90 22.27
C ASN A 55 3.68 -7.18 22.05
N LEU A 56 4.11 -7.32 20.79
CA LEU A 56 5.53 -7.46 20.47
C LEU A 56 6.32 -6.20 20.88
N ALA A 57 5.78 -5.01 20.63
CA ALA A 57 6.40 -3.76 21.03
C ALA A 57 6.53 -3.61 22.56
N ALA A 58 5.57 -4.15 23.32
CA ALA A 58 5.60 -4.13 24.79
C ALA A 58 6.56 -5.19 25.38
N GLY A 59 6.67 -6.35 24.73
CA GLY A 59 7.57 -7.43 25.16
C GLY A 59 9.05 -7.16 24.86
N VAL A 60 9.33 -6.39 23.81
CA VAL A 60 10.71 -6.08 23.38
C VAL A 60 11.08 -4.65 23.80
N SER A 61 11.42 -4.49 25.07
CA SER A 61 11.99 -3.25 25.60
C SER A 61 13.52 -3.29 25.52
N GLY A 62 14.16 -2.49 24.64
CA GLY A 62 15.63 -2.36 24.57
C GLY A 62 16.22 -2.43 23.16
N ASP A 63 17.54 -2.62 23.06
CA ASP A 63 18.34 -2.66 21.80
C ASP A 63 17.93 -3.78 20.82
N GLY A 64 17.05 -4.71 21.22
CA GLY A 64 16.52 -5.80 20.40
C GLY A 64 15.19 -5.53 19.69
N ALA A 65 14.57 -4.36 19.88
CA ALA A 65 13.28 -4.04 19.25
C ALA A 65 13.42 -3.97 17.72
N PRO A 66 12.49 -4.56 16.94
CA PRO A 66 12.50 -4.44 15.49
C PRO A 66 12.60 -2.97 15.05
N LYS A 67 13.53 -2.65 14.16
CA LYS A 67 13.81 -1.26 13.72
C LYS A 67 12.57 -0.56 13.15
N LEU A 68 11.60 -1.31 12.62
CA LEU A 68 10.32 -0.79 12.15
C LEU A 68 9.46 -0.20 13.29
N LEU A 69 9.63 -0.68 14.53
CA LEU A 69 8.92 -0.24 15.73
C LEU A 69 9.70 0.85 16.47
N ALA A 70 11.00 0.64 16.71
CA ALA A 70 11.84 1.59 17.46
C ALA A 70 12.31 2.78 16.61
N GLY A 71 12.31 2.64 15.28
CA GLY A 71 12.93 3.59 14.37
C GLY A 71 14.44 3.43 14.29
N THR A 72 15.06 4.26 13.44
CA THR A 72 16.53 4.29 13.29
C THR A 72 17.21 5.17 14.34
N GLY A 73 16.45 5.79 15.25
CA GLY A 73 16.93 6.82 16.19
C GLY A 73 17.30 8.15 15.51
N LYS A 74 17.09 8.26 14.20
CA LYS A 74 17.37 9.44 13.39
C LYS A 74 16.06 9.96 12.79
N ASP A 75 16.08 11.22 12.36
CA ASP A 75 14.94 11.91 11.75
C ASP A 75 15.41 12.71 10.52
N GLN A 76 16.41 12.24 9.78
CA GLN A 76 17.00 13.02 8.69
C GLN A 76 16.42 12.66 7.32
N LYS A 77 16.06 11.39 7.11
CA LYS A 77 15.54 10.90 5.84
C LYS A 77 14.06 10.59 5.94
N HIS A 78 13.24 11.29 5.17
CA HIS A 78 11.79 11.19 5.19
C HIS A 78 11.26 10.58 3.91
N LEU A 79 10.58 9.44 4.01
CA LEU A 79 9.85 8.84 2.91
C LEU A 79 8.37 9.22 2.98
N ILE A 80 7.91 9.99 2.00
CA ILE A 80 6.56 10.49 1.91
C ILE A 80 5.78 9.66 0.89
N VAL A 81 4.81 8.89 1.37
CA VAL A 81 3.90 8.10 0.51
C VAL A 81 2.63 8.91 0.30
N VAL A 82 2.27 9.20 -0.96
CA VAL A 82 1.10 10.03 -1.28
C VAL A 82 0.07 9.22 -2.07
N ALA A 83 -1.02 8.85 -1.40
CA ALA A 83 -2.09 8.03 -1.95
C ALA A 83 -3.26 8.87 -2.48
N THR A 84 -3.48 8.78 -3.78
CA THR A 84 -4.53 9.49 -4.53
C THR A 84 -5.23 8.55 -5.51
N GLY A 85 -6.27 9.03 -6.18
CA GLY A 85 -6.91 8.29 -7.28
C GLY A 85 -6.20 8.51 -8.61
N ASP A 86 -6.41 7.60 -9.56
CA ASP A 86 -5.92 7.81 -10.94
C ASP A 86 -6.82 8.74 -11.75
N LYS A 87 -8.12 8.75 -11.43
CA LYS A 87 -9.15 9.47 -12.18
C LYS A 87 -9.39 10.87 -11.63
N GLY A 88 -9.82 11.76 -12.53
CA GLY A 88 -10.30 13.10 -12.20
C GLY A 88 -11.78 13.11 -11.80
N LEU A 89 -12.40 14.29 -11.87
CA LEU A 89 -13.83 14.52 -11.55
C LEU A 89 -14.23 14.08 -10.12
N ALA A 90 -13.28 14.14 -9.19
CA ALA A 90 -13.45 13.78 -7.77
C ALA A 90 -13.45 15.03 -6.86
N GLY A 91 -13.89 16.18 -7.38
CA GLY A 91 -13.85 17.46 -6.67
C GLY A 91 -12.45 17.77 -6.15
N GLY A 92 -12.35 18.15 -4.87
CA GLY A 92 -11.10 18.48 -4.20
C GLY A 92 -10.29 17.28 -3.68
N PHE A 93 -10.75 16.03 -3.84
CA PHE A 93 -10.14 14.85 -3.22
C PHE A 93 -8.62 14.75 -3.46
N ASN A 94 -8.21 14.67 -4.72
CA ASN A 94 -6.78 14.53 -5.06
C ASN A 94 -5.99 15.78 -4.67
N THR A 95 -6.53 16.97 -4.96
CA THR A 95 -5.87 18.25 -4.68
C THR A 95 -5.62 18.45 -3.20
N ASN A 96 -6.56 18.07 -2.34
CA ASN A 96 -6.44 18.23 -0.89
C ASN A 96 -5.33 17.34 -0.31
N VAL A 97 -5.24 16.07 -0.74
CA VAL A 97 -4.16 15.17 -0.31
C VAL A 97 -2.80 15.65 -0.80
N ILE A 98 -2.72 16.04 -2.08
CA ILE A 98 -1.47 16.57 -2.66
C ILE A 98 -1.04 17.86 -1.96
N ARG A 99 -1.98 18.76 -1.63
CA ARG A 99 -1.69 20.00 -0.90
C ARG A 99 -1.11 19.71 0.49
N ALA A 100 -1.75 18.82 1.26
CA ALA A 100 -1.25 18.43 2.58
C ALA A 100 0.16 17.80 2.50
N ALA A 101 0.39 16.92 1.51
CA ALA A 101 1.70 16.33 1.30
C ALA A 101 2.75 17.40 0.93
N ARG A 102 2.42 18.36 0.06
CA ARG A 102 3.31 19.46 -0.33
C ARG A 102 3.69 20.35 0.83
N GLU A 103 2.73 20.70 1.68
CA GLU A 103 2.98 21.48 2.90
C GLU A 103 4.02 20.79 3.78
N ARG A 104 3.88 19.46 3.99
CA ARG A 104 4.86 18.69 4.75
C ARG A 104 6.21 18.59 4.05
N ILE A 105 6.24 18.28 2.76
CA ILE A 105 7.49 18.16 1.98
C ILE A 105 8.27 19.47 2.03
N ASN A 106 7.61 20.61 1.81
CA ASN A 106 8.27 21.92 1.87
C ASN A 106 8.79 22.24 3.26
N SER A 107 8.03 21.91 4.31
CA SER A 107 8.47 22.08 5.70
C SER A 107 9.71 21.24 6.01
N LEU A 108 9.77 20.00 5.54
CA LEU A 108 10.91 19.11 5.74
C LEU A 108 12.16 19.61 4.98
N ILE A 109 11.99 20.02 3.72
CA ILE A 109 13.09 20.58 2.91
C ILE A 109 13.63 21.86 3.56
N ALA A 110 12.74 22.75 4.04
CA ALA A 110 13.15 23.97 4.73
C ALA A 110 13.92 23.68 6.04
N ALA A 111 13.63 22.55 6.69
CA ALA A 111 14.36 22.08 7.86
C ALA A 111 15.67 21.32 7.52
N GLY A 112 16.09 21.29 6.25
CA GLY A 112 17.31 20.64 5.80
C GLY A 112 17.24 19.11 5.77
N LYS A 113 16.02 18.53 5.77
CA LYS A 113 15.79 17.09 5.73
C LYS A 113 15.88 16.55 4.30
N ASP A 114 16.34 15.31 4.17
CA ASP A 114 16.26 14.58 2.91
C ASP A 114 14.86 13.99 2.74
N VAL A 115 14.25 14.20 1.58
CA VAL A 115 12.87 13.80 1.31
C VAL A 115 12.82 12.98 0.04
N ARG A 116 12.21 11.80 0.16
CA ARG A 116 11.93 10.88 -0.95
C ARG A 116 10.44 10.61 -1.01
N ILE A 117 9.91 10.41 -2.21
CA ILE A 117 8.46 10.36 -2.45
C ILE A 117 8.08 9.08 -3.20
N ILE A 118 7.07 8.38 -2.68
CA ILE A 118 6.37 7.32 -3.40
C ILE A 118 4.98 7.85 -3.78
N ALA A 119 4.72 7.93 -5.08
CA ALA A 119 3.43 8.35 -5.60
C ALA A 119 2.52 7.13 -5.79
N VAL A 120 1.42 7.07 -5.05
CA VAL A 120 0.37 6.06 -5.26
C VAL A 120 -0.82 6.74 -5.92
N GLY A 121 -1.13 6.30 -7.13
CA GLY A 121 -2.11 6.89 -8.02
C GLY A 121 -1.51 7.90 -9.01
N ARG A 122 -2.11 7.99 -10.20
CA ARG A 122 -1.67 8.88 -11.28
C ARG A 122 -1.69 10.35 -10.87
N LYS A 123 -2.67 10.77 -10.05
CA LYS A 123 -2.82 12.19 -9.67
C LYS A 123 -1.73 12.69 -8.73
N SER A 124 -1.21 11.86 -7.82
CA SER A 124 -0.07 12.23 -6.99
C SER A 124 1.20 12.35 -7.83
N ARG A 125 1.44 11.44 -8.77
CA ARG A 125 2.55 11.58 -9.74
C ARG A 125 2.44 12.91 -10.48
N ASP A 126 1.33 13.13 -11.18
CA ASP A 126 1.17 14.32 -12.03
C ASP A 126 1.25 15.62 -11.21
N GLY A 127 0.72 15.62 -9.98
CA GLY A 127 0.71 16.78 -9.09
C GLY A 127 2.04 17.07 -8.39
N LEU A 128 2.95 16.10 -8.29
CA LEU A 128 4.23 16.23 -7.58
C LEU A 128 5.43 16.27 -8.52
N THR A 129 5.38 15.61 -9.68
CA THR A 129 6.53 15.46 -10.59
C THR A 129 7.13 16.80 -11.01
N ARG A 130 6.30 17.81 -11.27
CA ARG A 130 6.79 19.13 -11.70
C ARG A 130 7.66 19.83 -10.65
N LEU A 131 7.40 19.60 -9.37
CA LEU A 131 8.05 20.31 -8.26
C LEU A 131 9.10 19.46 -7.54
N TYR A 132 8.93 18.14 -7.52
CA TYR A 132 9.75 17.22 -6.73
C TYR A 132 10.16 15.98 -7.55
N GLY A 133 10.30 16.14 -8.88
CA GLY A 133 10.61 15.04 -9.79
C GLY A 133 11.92 14.33 -9.45
N ASP A 134 12.92 15.08 -8.95
CA ASP A 134 14.20 14.57 -8.44
C ASP A 134 14.06 13.71 -7.17
N LYS A 135 12.94 13.84 -6.44
CA LYS A 135 12.67 13.15 -5.17
C LYS A 135 11.75 11.95 -5.33
N LEU A 136 11.17 11.75 -6.52
CA LEU A 136 10.28 10.64 -6.79
C LEU A 136 11.07 9.32 -6.93
N VAL A 137 10.79 8.39 -6.03
CA VAL A 137 11.36 7.04 -6.04
C VAL A 137 10.64 6.15 -7.03
N LYS A 138 9.31 6.09 -6.90
CA LYS A 138 8.45 5.24 -7.73
C LYS A 138 7.02 5.76 -7.77
N THR A 139 6.35 5.46 -8.88
CA THR A 139 4.90 5.63 -9.01
C THR A 139 4.22 4.28 -9.16
N PHE A 140 3.10 4.10 -8.48
CA PHE A 140 2.18 2.98 -8.65
C PHE A 140 0.84 3.48 -9.18
N GLU A 141 0.41 3.01 -10.35
CA GLU A 141 -0.93 3.31 -10.87
C GLU A 141 -1.91 2.24 -10.40
N MET A 142 -3.05 2.64 -9.85
CA MET A 142 -4.02 1.70 -9.27
C MET A 142 -4.99 1.12 -10.31
N SER A 143 -5.00 1.70 -11.51
CA SER A 143 -5.90 1.35 -12.61
C SER A 143 -5.65 -0.05 -13.16
N ASP A 144 -4.47 -0.61 -12.93
CA ASP A 144 -4.10 -1.96 -13.34
C ASP A 144 -4.75 -3.04 -12.45
N HIS A 145 -5.27 -2.63 -11.29
CA HIS A 145 -5.93 -3.51 -10.34
C HIS A 145 -7.46 -3.45 -10.50
N LYS A 146 -8.08 -4.58 -10.86
CA LYS A 146 -9.55 -4.71 -10.92
C LYS A 146 -10.22 -4.51 -9.56
N VAL A 147 -9.53 -4.94 -8.50
CA VAL A 147 -9.92 -4.77 -7.10
C VAL A 147 -8.69 -4.29 -6.33
N ILE A 148 -8.85 -3.20 -5.59
CA ILE A 148 -7.78 -2.69 -4.73
C ILE A 148 -7.82 -3.50 -3.42
N GLY A 149 -6.79 -4.29 -3.18
CA GLY A 149 -6.67 -5.14 -2.00
C GLY A 149 -5.20 -5.39 -1.66
N LEU A 150 -4.91 -6.42 -0.87
CA LEU A 150 -3.53 -6.77 -0.47
C LEU A 150 -2.55 -6.88 -1.65
N PRO A 151 -2.89 -7.49 -2.80
CA PRO A 151 -1.96 -7.58 -3.93
C PRO A 151 -1.55 -6.23 -4.54
N ALA A 152 -2.36 -5.17 -4.34
CA ALA A 152 -2.00 -3.81 -4.76
C ALA A 152 -1.13 -3.11 -3.70
N ALA A 153 -1.26 -3.47 -2.43
CA ALA A 153 -0.52 -2.89 -1.31
C ALA A 153 0.85 -3.55 -1.10
N GLU A 154 0.97 -4.86 -1.31
CA GLU A 154 2.21 -5.64 -1.16
C GLU A 154 3.43 -5.03 -1.86
N PRO A 155 3.39 -4.67 -3.17
CA PRO A 155 4.56 -4.10 -3.83
C PRO A 155 4.92 -2.70 -3.32
N ILE A 156 3.94 -1.96 -2.79
CA ILE A 156 4.17 -0.65 -2.17
C ILE A 156 4.83 -0.85 -0.81
N ALA A 157 4.32 -1.79 0.00
CA ALA A 157 4.88 -2.12 1.31
C ALA A 157 6.30 -2.68 1.19
N ALA A 158 6.57 -3.54 0.21
CA ALA A 158 7.90 -4.08 -0.06
C ALA A 158 8.90 -2.98 -0.40
N LEU A 159 8.52 -2.01 -1.25
CA LEU A 159 9.38 -0.87 -1.56
C LEU A 159 9.63 0.02 -0.33
N ILE A 160 8.61 0.23 0.51
CA ILE A 160 8.78 0.99 1.76
C ILE A 160 9.78 0.29 2.68
N ALA A 161 9.68 -1.04 2.82
CA ALA A 161 10.62 -1.82 3.61
C ALA A 161 12.04 -1.76 3.03
N GLU A 162 12.19 -1.92 1.71
CA GLU A 162 13.48 -1.81 1.02
C GLU A 162 14.16 -0.45 1.24
N GLU A 163 13.40 0.65 1.12
CA GLU A 163 13.92 1.99 1.36
C GLU A 163 14.30 2.22 2.83
N PHE A 164 13.57 1.64 3.77
CA PHE A 164 13.89 1.71 5.19
C PHE A 164 15.14 0.88 5.54
N GLU A 165 15.18 -0.40 5.13
CA GLU A 165 16.30 -1.32 5.38
C GLU A 165 17.58 -0.88 4.68
N GLY A 166 17.46 -0.29 3.49
CA GLY A 166 18.56 0.34 2.76
C GLY A 166 19.09 1.62 3.40
N GLY A 167 18.51 2.06 4.53
CA GLY A 167 18.91 3.27 5.25
C GLY A 167 18.60 4.56 4.49
N ASN A 168 17.66 4.52 3.55
CA ASN A 168 17.21 5.66 2.75
C ASN A 168 15.99 6.37 3.36
N ALA A 169 15.38 5.79 4.38
CA ALA A 169 14.29 6.37 5.14
C ALA A 169 14.49 6.09 6.63
N ASP A 170 14.38 7.13 7.45
CA ASP A 170 14.29 7.04 8.90
C ASP A 170 12.83 7.07 9.35
N VAL A 171 12.04 7.94 8.71
CA VAL A 171 10.61 8.16 9.00
C VAL A 171 9.80 7.99 7.72
N VAL A 172 8.72 7.22 7.80
CA VAL A 172 7.79 6.99 6.69
C VAL A 172 6.41 7.54 7.04
N THR A 173 5.91 8.47 6.23
CA THR A 173 4.59 9.09 6.42
C THR A 173 3.70 8.86 5.20
N LEU A 174 2.50 8.33 5.43
CA LEU A 174 1.45 8.16 4.45
C LEU A 174 0.47 9.34 4.48
N PHE A 175 0.29 9.99 3.34
CA PHE A 175 -0.76 10.95 3.09
C PHE A 175 -1.88 10.27 2.31
N TYR A 176 -3.06 10.22 2.91
CA TYR A 176 -4.26 9.67 2.31
C TYR A 176 -5.48 10.49 2.74
N SER A 177 -6.62 10.26 2.11
CA SER A 177 -7.87 10.89 2.51
C SER A 177 -8.67 9.94 3.40
N ARG A 178 -8.86 10.30 4.67
CA ARG A 178 -9.70 9.56 5.60
C ARG A 178 -11.17 9.79 5.24
N PHE A 179 -11.89 8.70 4.99
CA PHE A 179 -13.32 8.73 4.77
C PHE A 179 -14.06 9.01 6.08
N GLN A 180 -14.82 10.11 6.14
CA GLN A 180 -15.71 10.43 7.27
C GLN A 180 -17.17 10.30 6.84
N SER A 181 -17.52 10.87 5.69
CA SER A 181 -18.81 10.70 5.06
C SER A 181 -18.68 10.85 3.54
N VAL A 182 -19.79 10.67 2.82
CA VAL A 182 -19.84 10.89 1.36
C VAL A 182 -19.43 12.32 1.00
N ILE A 183 -19.71 13.28 1.89
CA ILE A 183 -19.44 14.71 1.69
C ILE A 183 -18.07 15.09 2.27
N ALA A 184 -17.72 14.57 3.45
CA ALA A 184 -16.53 14.96 4.21
C ALA A 184 -15.40 13.93 4.08
N GLN A 185 -14.28 14.38 3.54
CA GLN A 185 -13.08 13.57 3.28
C GLN A 185 -11.86 14.40 3.68
N ALA A 186 -11.13 13.94 4.70
CA ALA A 186 -10.08 14.71 5.34
C ALA A 186 -8.68 14.17 4.96
N PRO A 187 -7.81 14.98 4.31
CA PRO A 187 -6.43 14.57 4.08
C PRO A 187 -5.74 14.40 5.44
N THR A 188 -5.21 13.21 5.69
CA THR A 188 -4.66 12.80 6.98
C THR A 188 -3.23 12.28 6.76
N PRO A 189 -2.22 12.87 7.44
CA PRO A 189 -0.92 12.24 7.56
C PRO A 189 -0.99 11.09 8.58
N LYS A 190 -0.45 9.93 8.23
CA LYS A 190 -0.27 8.80 9.15
C LYS A 190 1.16 8.34 9.08
N GLN A 191 1.85 8.35 10.22
CA GLN A 191 3.18 7.76 10.32
C GLN A 191 3.05 6.23 10.27
N LEU A 192 3.83 5.60 9.38
CA LEU A 192 3.91 4.14 9.26
C LEU A 192 5.13 3.61 9.98
N ILE A 193 6.26 4.31 9.85
CA ILE A 193 7.54 3.97 10.49
C ILE A 193 8.12 5.25 11.08
N PRO A 194 8.59 5.25 12.33
CA PRO A 194 8.39 4.20 13.33
C PRO A 194 6.91 3.98 13.62
N ALA A 195 6.50 2.74 13.83
CA ALA A 195 5.09 2.41 14.08
C ALA A 195 4.64 3.02 15.40
N VAL A 196 3.66 3.92 15.34
CA VAL A 196 3.03 4.49 16.54
C VAL A 196 1.89 3.56 16.94
N VAL A 197 1.96 3.01 18.16
CA VAL A 197 0.88 2.20 18.71
C VAL A 197 -0.25 3.16 19.09
N ASP A 198 -1.33 3.16 18.31
CA ASP A 198 -2.56 3.88 18.64
C ASP A 198 -3.14 3.26 19.93
N GLY A 199 -3.14 4.00 21.04
CA GLY A 199 -3.58 3.54 22.38
C GLY A 199 -5.08 3.23 22.53
N ASP A 200 -5.81 3.10 21.42
CA ASP A 200 -7.25 2.86 21.35
C ASP A 200 -7.59 1.38 21.04
N ALA A 201 -6.57 0.53 20.90
CA ALA A 201 -6.75 -0.92 20.91
C ALA A 201 -6.87 -1.38 22.37
N PRO A 202 -8.02 -1.93 22.81
CA PRO A 202 -8.11 -2.49 24.14
C PRO A 202 -7.01 -3.55 24.29
N PRO A 203 -6.22 -3.52 25.38
CA PRO A 203 -5.22 -4.54 25.62
C PRO A 203 -5.91 -5.89 25.56
N ILE A 204 -5.40 -6.79 24.72
CA ILE A 204 -5.83 -8.18 24.75
C ILE A 204 -5.30 -8.71 26.08
N ASP A 205 -6.19 -9.06 27.00
CA ASP A 205 -5.82 -9.82 28.18
C ASP A 205 -5.34 -11.19 27.73
N LEU A 206 -4.02 -11.38 27.75
CA LEU A 206 -3.36 -12.57 27.23
C LEU A 206 -3.45 -13.76 28.18
N ASN A 207 -4.08 -13.65 29.35
CA ASN A 207 -4.29 -14.76 30.30
C ASN A 207 -3.01 -15.61 30.58
N GLY A 208 -1.82 -14.99 30.52
CA GLY A 208 -0.55 -15.69 30.72
C GLY A 208 -0.14 -16.64 29.60
N ALA A 209 -0.68 -16.49 28.38
CA ALA A 209 -0.26 -17.29 27.23
C ALA A 209 1.17 -16.95 26.80
N THR A 210 2.13 -17.78 27.20
CA THR A 210 3.48 -17.82 26.64
C THR A 210 3.40 -18.33 25.21
N TYR A 211 3.62 -17.46 24.23
CA TYR A 211 3.75 -17.88 22.84
C TYR A 211 5.17 -18.40 22.63
N GLU A 212 5.29 -19.70 22.36
CA GLU A 212 6.50 -20.31 21.84
C GLU A 212 6.53 -20.03 20.34
N TYR A 213 7.40 -19.10 19.92
CA TYR A 213 7.53 -18.70 18.52
C TYR A 213 8.50 -19.65 17.80
N GLU A 214 7.97 -20.44 16.87
CA GLU A 214 8.77 -21.12 15.85
C GLU A 214 8.56 -20.45 14.48
N PRO A 215 9.63 -20.00 13.79
CA PRO A 215 11.04 -20.03 14.18
C PRO A 215 11.40 -18.91 15.19
N SER A 216 12.55 -19.08 15.87
CA SER A 216 13.02 -18.14 16.89
C SER A 216 13.20 -16.71 16.35
N GLU A 217 13.11 -15.71 17.23
CA GLU A 217 13.03 -14.27 16.91
C GLU A 217 14.18 -13.75 16.01
N GLU A 218 15.30 -14.47 15.92
CA GLU A 218 16.44 -14.15 15.06
C GLU A 218 16.32 -14.64 13.60
N GLU A 219 15.42 -15.60 13.30
CA GLU A 219 15.37 -16.29 12.00
C GLU A 219 14.39 -15.69 10.96
N ILE A 220 13.60 -14.68 11.35
CA ILE A 220 12.61 -14.06 10.44
C ILE A 220 13.21 -13.37 9.18
N PRO A 221 14.52 -13.02 9.06
CA PRO A 221 15.02 -12.45 7.81
C PRO A 221 15.31 -13.44 6.66
N ASP A 222 15.41 -14.76 6.87
CA ASP A 222 16.07 -15.63 5.85
C ASP A 222 15.13 -16.53 5.02
N HIS A 223 13.86 -16.70 5.40
CA HIS A 223 13.02 -17.68 4.70
C HIS A 223 12.49 -17.23 3.32
N HIS A 224 12.66 -15.96 2.93
CA HIS A 224 12.36 -15.48 1.57
C HIS A 224 13.56 -15.49 0.61
N ARG A 225 14.76 -15.87 1.07
CA ARG A 225 15.96 -15.98 0.22
C ARG A 225 16.09 -17.32 -0.49
N THR A 226 15.55 -18.40 0.05
CA THR A 226 15.76 -19.76 -0.49
C THR A 226 14.85 -20.15 -1.67
N ASP A 227 13.75 -19.44 -1.92
CA ASP A 227 12.79 -19.84 -2.96
C ASP A 227 13.02 -19.16 -4.34
N ARG A 228 13.96 -18.20 -4.44
CA ARG A 228 14.30 -17.55 -5.72
C ARG A 228 15.41 -18.24 -6.51
N ASP A 229 16.21 -19.10 -5.88
CA ASP A 229 17.38 -19.74 -6.52
C ASP A 229 17.15 -21.18 -7.01
N HIS A 230 15.97 -21.77 -6.80
CA HIS A 230 15.68 -23.15 -7.22
C HIS A 230 14.87 -23.30 -8.53
N ARG A 231 14.39 -22.21 -9.14
CA ARG A 231 13.72 -22.28 -10.46
C ARG A 231 14.66 -22.24 -11.67
N ARG A 232 15.98 -22.25 -11.47
CA ARG A 232 16.97 -22.28 -12.56
C ARG A 232 18.04 -23.35 -12.34
N ARG A 233 17.65 -24.62 -12.19
CA ARG A 233 18.50 -25.76 -12.58
C ARG A 233 17.75 -27.08 -12.44
N ARG A 234 17.77 -27.84 -13.54
CA ARG A 234 17.57 -29.31 -13.65
C ARG A 234 16.13 -29.80 -13.71
N SER A 235 15.67 -30.03 -14.95
CA SER A 235 14.90 -31.23 -15.26
C SER A 235 15.74 -32.48 -14.92
N PRO A 236 15.10 -33.52 -14.39
CA PRO A 236 15.47 -34.87 -14.76
C PRO A 236 14.27 -35.67 -15.26
N LEU A 237 14.47 -36.30 -16.42
CA LEU A 237 13.62 -37.36 -16.95
C LEU A 237 13.44 -38.46 -15.89
N ILE A 238 12.20 -38.86 -15.67
CA ILE A 238 11.87 -40.11 -14.99
C ILE A 238 11.86 -41.22 -16.07
N ARG A 239 12.85 -42.10 -16.04
CA ARG A 239 12.82 -43.41 -16.72
C ARG A 239 12.60 -44.49 -15.64
N PRO A 240 11.62 -45.40 -15.78
CA PRO A 240 11.45 -46.50 -14.84
C PRO A 240 12.48 -47.62 -15.09
N LEU A 241 13.06 -48.14 -14.00
CA LEU A 241 13.97 -49.29 -13.96
C LEU A 241 13.18 -50.61 -14.09
N HIS A 242 13.60 -51.45 -15.04
CA HIS A 242 13.11 -52.83 -15.22
C HIS A 242 13.66 -53.77 -14.15
N ARG A 243 12.82 -54.72 -13.71
CA ARG A 243 13.17 -55.88 -12.86
C ARG A 243 13.71 -57.04 -13.72
N HIS A 244 14.84 -57.60 -13.27
CA HIS A 244 15.29 -59.00 -13.32
C HIS A 244 15.38 -59.74 -14.67
N ASP A 245 16.63 -59.95 -15.16
CA ASP A 245 17.30 -61.26 -15.27
C ASP A 245 16.41 -62.48 -14.90
N LEU A 246 16.15 -63.50 -15.73
CA LEU A 246 17.07 -64.37 -16.49
C LEU A 246 16.22 -65.41 -17.31
N PRO A 247 16.78 -66.41 -18.04
CA PRO A 247 16.55 -66.59 -19.47
C PRO A 247 15.85 -67.93 -19.88
N ASN A 248 15.76 -68.10 -21.21
CA ASN A 248 15.62 -69.34 -21.99
C ASN A 248 14.22 -69.94 -22.20
N GLY A 249 13.88 -70.10 -23.49
CA GLY A 249 13.30 -71.36 -23.96
C GLY A 249 12.17 -71.27 -24.98
N THR A 250 12.55 -71.41 -26.27
CA THR A 250 11.82 -72.14 -27.35
C THR A 250 10.43 -71.65 -27.79
N ASN A 251 10.28 -71.11 -29.01
CA ASN A 251 10.17 -71.81 -30.31
C ASN A 251 8.75 -72.29 -30.64
N ARG A 252 7.94 -71.44 -31.30
CA ARG A 252 7.17 -71.68 -32.54
C ARG A 252 6.16 -70.57 -32.76
#